data_AF-A0A923ULU7-F1
#
_entry.id   AF-A0A923ULU7-F1
#
_cell.length_a   1.000
_cell.length_b   1.000
_cell.length_c   1.000
_cell.angle_alpha   90.00
_cell.angle_beta   90.00
_cell.angle_gamma   90.00
#
_symmetry.space_group_name_H-M   'P 1'
#
loop_
_entity.id
_entity.type
_entity.pdbx_description
1 polymer ?
#
loop_
_entity_poly.entity_id
_entity_poly.type
_entity_poly.pdbx_seq_one_letter_code
_entity_poly.pdbx_strand_id
1 'polypeptide(L)'
;MQLCYVKYSIEELEQVREIFLEYADFLQVDLCFQNFEKELQTLHQVYFPPLGCIILAMDEKKVVGCIALKPIGGDICEMKRLYVRPAARGKALGNQLVQEIILFAKGAGYKTMKLDTLTTLQSAIKLYRSKGFVETDAYVYNPLAEVVYLQLSL
;
A
#
# COMPACT_ATOMS: atom_id res chain seq x y z
N MET A 1 -17.38 0.63 9.84
CA MET A 1 -16.08 0.54 9.13
C MET A 1 -15.58 1.94 8.81
N GLN A 2 -14.35 2.28 9.19
CA GLN A 2 -13.78 3.63 9.09
C GLN A 2 -12.37 3.56 8.51
N LEU A 3 -11.99 4.54 7.68
CA LEU A 3 -10.59 4.71 7.25
C LEU A 3 -9.91 5.72 8.16
N CYS A 4 -8.71 5.38 8.65
CA CYS A 4 -7.93 6.18 9.58
C CYS A 4 -6.51 6.40 9.04
N TYR A 5 -6.09 7.65 8.94
CA TYR A 5 -4.69 8.00 8.68
C TYR A 5 -3.87 7.78 9.96
N VAL A 6 -2.79 7.03 9.85
CA VAL A 6 -1.89 6.73 10.97
C VAL A 6 -1.20 8.02 11.44
N LYS A 7 -1.28 8.30 12.74
CA LYS A 7 -0.64 9.47 13.38
C LYS A 7 0.74 9.16 13.97
N TYR A 8 1.25 7.96 13.73
CA TYR A 8 2.58 7.50 14.15
C TYR A 8 2.77 7.47 15.67
N SER A 9 1.68 7.27 16.43
CA SER A 9 1.80 6.87 17.84
C SER A 9 2.39 5.46 17.96
N ILE A 10 2.94 5.11 19.13
CA ILE A 10 3.51 3.77 19.37
C ILE A 10 2.47 2.68 19.10
N GLU A 11 1.24 2.85 19.61
CA GLU A 11 0.13 1.90 19.44
C GLU A 11 -0.25 1.72 17.96
N GLU A 12 -0.39 2.80 17.20
CA GLU A 12 -0.71 2.70 15.78
C GLU A 12 0.42 2.07 14.97
N LEU A 13 1.69 2.35 15.32
CA LEU A 13 2.83 1.71 14.67
C LEU A 13 2.90 0.21 14.94
N GLU A 14 2.52 -0.24 16.13
CA GLU A 14 2.38 -1.67 16.44
C GLU A 14 1.28 -2.31 15.58
N GLN A 15 0.11 -1.67 15.48
CA GLN A 15 -0.98 -2.12 14.61
C GLN A 15 -0.59 -2.20 13.13
N VAL A 16 0.16 -1.22 12.63
CA VAL A 16 0.70 -1.22 11.26
C VAL A 16 1.67 -2.39 11.06
N ARG A 17 2.57 -2.63 12.02
CA ARG A 17 3.53 -3.75 11.95
C ARG A 17 2.80 -5.08 11.90
N GLU A 18 1.80 -5.30 12.75
CA GLU A 18 1.00 -6.53 12.77
C GLU A 18 0.38 -6.82 11.40
N ILE A 19 -0.35 -5.86 10.82
CA ILE A 19 -1.02 -6.09 9.54
C ILE A 19 -0.05 -6.17 8.35
N PHE A 20 1.11 -5.51 8.42
CA PHE A 20 2.15 -5.64 7.40
C PHE A 20 2.80 -7.03 7.44
N LEU A 21 3.06 -7.57 8.64
CA LEU A 21 3.56 -8.94 8.80
C LEU A 21 2.53 -9.96 8.25
N GLU A 22 1.24 -9.79 8.57
CA GLU A 22 0.19 -10.63 7.98
C GLU A 22 0.13 -10.55 6.45
N TYR A 23 0.35 -9.36 5.88
CA TYR A 23 0.43 -9.19 4.44
C TYR A 23 1.62 -9.96 3.85
N ALA A 24 2.79 -9.91 4.51
CA ALA A 24 3.96 -10.67 4.08
C ALA A 24 3.71 -12.18 4.12
N ASP A 25 3.15 -12.67 5.23
CA ASP A 25 2.77 -14.08 5.40
C ASP A 25 1.73 -14.51 4.34
N PHE A 26 0.74 -13.65 4.05
CA PHE A 26 -0.28 -13.91 3.04
C PHE A 26 0.31 -14.07 1.64
N LEU A 27 1.34 -13.30 1.29
CA LEU A 27 1.98 -13.43 -0.01
C LEU A 27 2.73 -14.76 -0.15
N GLN A 28 3.12 -15.40 0.95
CA GLN A 28 3.99 -16.59 0.96
C GLN A 28 5.27 -16.39 0.13
N VAL A 29 5.64 -15.13 -0.08
CA VAL A 29 6.83 -14.74 -0.80
C VAL A 29 7.81 -14.24 0.23
N ASP A 30 9.04 -14.72 0.09
CA ASP A 30 10.18 -14.17 0.80
C ASP A 30 10.42 -12.74 0.29
N LEU A 31 9.70 -11.77 0.85
CA LEU A 31 9.79 -10.34 0.55
C LEU A 31 11.13 -9.82 1.08
N CYS A 32 12.24 -10.39 0.59
CA CYS A 32 13.63 -10.20 0.99
C CYS A 32 13.79 -9.60 2.39
N PHE A 33 13.82 -10.47 3.41
CA PHE A 33 13.87 -10.17 4.84
C PHE A 33 14.57 -8.85 5.22
N GLN A 34 15.69 -8.49 4.60
CA GLN A 34 16.44 -7.27 4.92
C GLN A 34 15.74 -5.95 4.57
N ASN A 35 15.02 -5.86 3.44
CA ASN A 35 14.38 -4.59 3.05
C ASN A 35 13.04 -4.40 3.77
N PHE A 36 12.28 -5.47 3.99
CA PHE A 36 10.99 -5.38 4.65
C PHE A 36 11.12 -5.20 6.17
N GLU A 37 12.04 -5.92 6.83
CA GLU A 37 12.30 -5.72 8.25
C GLU A 37 12.78 -4.29 8.54
N LYS A 38 13.69 -3.78 7.70
CA LYS A 38 14.14 -2.39 7.78
C LYS A 38 12.99 -1.40 7.56
N GLU A 39 12.07 -1.67 6.64
CA GLU A 39 10.87 -0.85 6.43
C GLU A 39 9.99 -0.80 7.70
N LEU A 40 9.76 -1.95 8.36
CA LEU A 40 9.00 -2.02 9.62
C LEU A 40 9.65 -1.24 10.78
N GLN A 41 10.97 -1.13 10.77
CA GLN A 41 11.72 -0.31 11.74
C GLN A 41 11.67 1.18 11.42
N THR A 42 11.46 1.54 10.15
CA THR A 42 11.57 2.91 9.62
C THR A 42 10.26 3.45 9.04
N LEU A 43 9.11 2.91 9.45
CA LEU A 43 7.78 3.34 8.97
C LEU A 43 7.58 4.86 9.04
N HIS A 44 8.03 5.49 10.13
CA HIS A 44 7.97 6.93 10.37
C HIS A 44 8.92 7.77 9.49
N GLN A 45 9.79 7.15 8.70
CA GLN A 45 10.67 7.82 7.74
C GLN A 45 10.17 7.57 6.32
N VAL A 46 9.76 6.32 6.05
CA VAL A 46 9.33 5.88 4.72
C VAL A 46 7.96 6.46 4.33
N TYR A 47 7.02 6.50 5.27
CA TYR A 47 5.62 6.85 5.00
C TYR A 47 5.20 8.19 5.64
N PHE A 48 6.15 9.01 6.08
CA PHE A 48 5.88 10.18 6.91
C PHE A 48 5.11 11.30 6.17
N PRO A 49 4.08 11.90 6.81
CA PRO A 49 3.41 13.09 6.28
C PRO A 49 4.34 14.31 6.14
N PRO A 50 4.06 15.27 5.23
CA PRO A 50 2.89 15.34 4.35
C PRO A 50 3.08 14.57 3.03
N LEU A 51 4.27 14.02 2.76
CA LEU A 51 4.59 13.41 1.47
C LEU A 51 4.22 11.92 1.41
N GLY A 52 4.16 11.22 2.54
CA GLY A 52 3.68 9.85 2.63
C GLY A 52 2.51 9.72 3.59
N CYS A 53 1.86 8.56 3.55
CA CYS A 53 0.91 8.18 4.59
C CYS A 53 0.74 6.65 4.67
N ILE A 54 0.15 6.22 5.78
CA ILE A 54 -0.42 4.87 5.95
C ILE A 54 -1.88 5.06 6.34
N ILE A 55 -2.77 4.32 5.70
CA ILE A 55 -4.21 4.34 5.97
C ILE A 55 -4.61 2.95 6.44
N LEU A 56 -5.27 2.88 7.60
CA LEU A 56 -5.85 1.68 8.17
C LEU A 56 -7.37 1.67 7.94
N ALA A 57 -7.90 0.53 7.52
CA ALA A 57 -9.33 0.26 7.58
C ALA A 57 -9.65 -0.39 8.93
N MET A 58 -10.56 0.22 9.69
CA MET A 58 -10.97 -0.18 11.03
C MET A 58 -12.40 -0.72 11.01
N ASP A 59 -12.60 -1.90 11.61
CA ASP A 59 -13.91 -2.38 12.04
C ASP A 59 -13.97 -2.24 13.57
N GLU A 60 -14.71 -1.24 14.03
CA GLU A 60 -14.66 -0.74 15.41
C GLU A 60 -13.21 -0.40 15.84
N LYS A 61 -12.63 -1.19 16.75
CA LYS A 61 -11.24 -1.04 17.24
C LYS A 61 -10.25 -1.97 16.54
N LYS A 62 -10.71 -2.80 15.60
CA LYS A 62 -9.87 -3.81 14.96
C LYS A 62 -9.42 -3.33 13.58
N VAL A 63 -8.11 -3.37 13.33
CA VAL A 63 -7.58 -3.19 11.98
C VAL A 63 -8.01 -4.37 11.11
N VAL A 64 -8.59 -4.09 9.96
CA VAL A 64 -9.06 -5.11 9.00
C VAL A 64 -8.47 -4.95 7.60
N GLY A 65 -7.78 -3.84 7.35
CA GLY A 65 -7.07 -3.60 6.10
C GLY A 65 -6.09 -2.44 6.22
N CYS A 66 -5.19 -2.32 5.26
CA CYS A 66 -4.23 -1.24 5.19
C CYS A 66 -3.86 -0.92 3.74
N ILE A 67 -3.30 0.27 3.55
CA ILE A 67 -2.60 0.70 2.34
C ILE A 67 -1.60 1.80 2.73
N ALA A 68 -0.51 1.93 1.98
CA ALA A 68 0.52 2.93 2.25
C ALA A 68 0.97 3.64 0.98
N LEU A 69 1.55 4.82 1.14
CA LEU A 69 2.12 5.63 0.07
C LEU A 69 3.41 6.29 0.52
N LYS A 70 4.45 6.19 -0.31
CA LYS A 70 5.73 6.89 -0.10
C LYS A 70 6.17 7.70 -1.33
N PRO A 71 6.90 8.82 -1.16
CA PRO A 71 7.57 9.48 -2.27
C PRO A 71 8.64 8.57 -2.91
N ILE A 72 8.81 8.67 -4.24
CA ILE A 72 9.94 8.05 -4.96
C ILE A 72 10.75 9.03 -5.82
N GLY A 73 10.50 10.33 -5.65
CA GLY A 73 11.25 11.41 -6.29
C GLY A 73 10.39 12.27 -7.22
N GLY A 74 10.74 13.55 -7.33
CA GLY A 74 9.97 14.51 -8.14
C GLY A 74 8.52 14.61 -7.69
N ASP A 75 7.59 14.53 -8.65
CA ASP A 75 6.14 14.50 -8.44
C ASP A 75 5.57 13.07 -8.54
N ILE A 76 6.38 12.05 -8.20
CA ILE A 76 6.02 10.64 -8.26
C ILE A 76 5.95 10.02 -6.86
N CYS A 77 4.82 9.38 -6.57
CA CYS A 77 4.63 8.55 -5.38
C CYS A 77 4.49 7.06 -5.74
N GLU A 78 4.73 6.21 -4.76
CA GLU A 78 4.53 4.77 -4.86
C GLU A 78 3.48 4.31 -3.85
N MET A 79 2.44 3.63 -4.34
CA MET A 79 1.43 2.98 -3.52
C MET A 79 1.87 1.56 -3.20
N LYS A 80 1.87 1.18 -1.92
CA LYS A 80 2.32 -0.13 -1.45
C LYS A 80 1.40 -0.69 -0.38
N ARG A 81 1.63 -1.97 -0.05
CA ARG A 81 1.08 -2.65 1.14
C ARG A 81 -0.46 -2.64 1.20
N LEU A 82 -1.14 -2.73 0.05
CA LEU A 82 -2.59 -2.92 0.03
C LEU A 82 -2.92 -4.33 0.52
N TYR A 83 -3.61 -4.42 1.66
CA TYR A 83 -4.06 -5.69 2.22
C TYR A 83 -5.43 -5.53 2.90
N VAL A 84 -6.26 -6.56 2.78
CA VAL A 84 -7.53 -6.68 3.51
C VAL A 84 -7.62 -8.10 4.05
N ARG A 85 -7.77 -8.20 5.38
CA ARG A 85 -7.91 -9.47 6.09
C ARG A 85 -9.06 -10.28 5.50
N PRO A 86 -8.93 -11.62 5.35
CA PRO A 86 -9.97 -12.46 4.73
C PRO A 86 -11.38 -12.24 5.28
N ALA A 87 -11.53 -12.09 6.60
CA ALA A 87 -12.81 -11.86 7.28
C ALA A 87 -13.53 -10.56 6.89
N ALA A 88 -12.82 -9.60 6.28
CA ALA A 88 -13.37 -8.31 5.86
C ALA A 88 -13.43 -8.12 4.33
N ARG A 89 -13.10 -9.17 3.55
CA ARG A 89 -13.19 -9.15 2.08
C ARG A 89 -14.66 -9.15 1.62
N GLY A 90 -14.90 -8.77 0.37
CA GLY A 90 -16.25 -8.65 -0.21
C GLY A 90 -17.02 -7.38 0.18
N LYS A 91 -16.49 -6.57 1.11
CA LYS A 91 -17.09 -5.30 1.56
C LYS A 91 -16.58 -4.07 0.80
N ALA A 92 -16.05 -4.26 -0.42
CA ALA A 92 -15.41 -3.20 -1.23
C ALA A 92 -14.27 -2.41 -0.53
N LEU A 93 -13.70 -2.93 0.56
CA LEU A 93 -12.66 -2.25 1.35
C LEU A 93 -11.40 -1.90 0.55
N GLY A 94 -10.89 -2.85 -0.26
CA GLY A 94 -9.71 -2.57 -1.08
C GLY A 94 -9.97 -1.43 -2.07
N ASN A 95 -11.19 -1.34 -2.59
CA ASN A 95 -11.60 -0.24 -3.46
C ASN A 95 -11.63 1.11 -2.72
N GLN A 96 -12.16 1.14 -1.49
CA GLN A 96 -12.17 2.34 -0.66
C GLN A 96 -10.76 2.79 -0.29
N LEU A 97 -9.88 1.87 0.11
CA LEU A 97 -8.48 2.15 0.44
C LEU A 97 -7.73 2.74 -0.77
N VAL A 98 -7.88 2.16 -1.96
CA VAL A 98 -7.25 2.67 -3.18
C VAL A 98 -7.82 4.03 -3.59
N GLN A 99 -9.13 4.26 -3.43
CA GLN A 99 -9.70 5.58 -3.69
C GLN A 99 -9.13 6.65 -2.74
N GLU A 100 -9.06 6.34 -1.45
CA GLU A 100 -8.56 7.27 -0.44
C GLU A 100 -7.08 7.61 -0.65
N ILE A 101 -6.23 6.61 -0.95
CA ILE A 101 -4.79 6.87 -1.17
C ILE A 101 -4.54 7.69 -2.45
N ILE A 102 -5.38 7.54 -3.48
CA ILE A 102 -5.32 8.37 -4.70
C ILE A 102 -5.72 9.81 -4.39
N LEU A 103 -6.76 10.02 -3.57
CA LEU A 103 -7.17 11.36 -3.13
C LEU A 103 -6.07 12.04 -2.32
N PHE A 104 -5.45 11.31 -1.39
CA PHE A 104 -4.28 11.80 -0.65
C PHE A 104 -3.16 12.21 -1.62
N ALA A 105 -2.81 11.36 -2.59
CA ALA A 105 -1.73 11.64 -3.52
C ALA A 105 -1.96 12.91 -4.36
N LYS A 106 -3.19 13.10 -4.86
CA LYS A 106 -3.59 14.33 -5.57
C LYS A 106 -3.49 15.55 -4.65
N GLY A 107 -3.97 15.44 -3.41
CA GLY A 107 -3.90 16.51 -2.42
C GLY A 107 -2.47 16.89 -2.02
N ALA A 108 -1.55 15.92 -2.03
CA ALA A 108 -0.13 16.13 -1.78
C ALA A 108 0.64 16.67 -3.01
N GLY A 109 -0.02 16.84 -4.17
CA GLY A 109 0.57 17.43 -5.37
C GLY A 109 1.34 16.45 -6.27
N TYR A 110 1.20 15.14 -6.07
CA TYR A 110 1.77 14.15 -6.97
C TYR A 110 1.06 14.15 -8.32
N LYS A 111 1.82 13.93 -9.41
CA LYS A 111 1.28 13.79 -10.78
C LYS A 111 1.24 12.35 -11.26
N THR A 112 2.06 11.48 -10.67
CA THR A 112 2.11 10.07 -11.04
C THR A 112 2.14 9.20 -9.79
N MET A 113 1.28 8.19 -9.76
CA MET A 113 1.34 7.10 -8.78
C MET A 113 1.81 5.83 -9.46
N LYS A 114 2.85 5.19 -8.92
CA LYS A 114 3.32 3.88 -9.36
C LYS A 114 3.03 2.81 -8.33
N LEU A 115 2.97 1.56 -8.78
CA LEU A 115 2.92 0.38 -7.92
C LEU A 115 3.54 -0.82 -8.64
N ASP A 116 3.93 -1.81 -7.84
CA ASP A 116 4.32 -3.14 -8.29
C ASP A 116 3.44 -4.19 -7.61
N THR A 117 3.09 -5.27 -8.30
CA THR A 117 2.29 -6.36 -7.75
C THR A 117 2.62 -7.69 -8.40
N LEU A 118 2.45 -8.79 -7.67
CA LEU A 118 2.68 -10.13 -8.22
C LEU A 118 1.60 -10.47 -9.25
N THR A 119 1.99 -11.10 -10.35
CA THR A 119 1.06 -11.53 -11.41
C THR A 119 0.01 -12.50 -10.88
N THR A 120 0.29 -13.24 -9.80
CA THR A 120 -0.66 -14.14 -9.14
C THR A 120 -1.82 -13.39 -8.43
N LEU A 121 -1.65 -12.11 -8.10
CA LEU A 121 -2.65 -11.28 -7.41
C LEU A 121 -3.68 -10.67 -8.38
N GLN A 122 -4.33 -11.53 -9.17
CA GLN A 122 -5.27 -11.13 -10.22
C GLN A 122 -6.40 -10.20 -9.75
N SER A 123 -6.90 -10.40 -8.52
CA SER A 123 -7.92 -9.52 -7.94
C SER A 123 -7.42 -8.09 -7.69
N ALA A 124 -6.16 -7.94 -7.28
CA ALA A 124 -5.54 -6.62 -7.08
C ALA A 124 -5.28 -5.95 -8.43
N ILE A 125 -4.74 -6.69 -9.42
CA ILE A 125 -4.52 -6.19 -10.78
C ILE A 125 -5.83 -5.66 -11.40
N LYS A 126 -6.93 -6.43 -11.29
CA LYS A 126 -8.26 -6.01 -11.75
C LYS A 126 -8.73 -4.74 -11.04
N LEU A 127 -8.53 -4.65 -9.72
CA LEU A 127 -8.86 -3.44 -8.96
C LEU A 127 -8.06 -2.23 -9.46
N TYR A 128 -6.75 -2.34 -9.63
CA TYR A 128 -5.92 -1.24 -10.12
C TYR A 128 -6.33 -0.79 -11.52
N ARG A 129 -6.51 -1.74 -12.45
CA ARG A 129 -6.99 -1.41 -13.81
C ARG A 129 -8.35 -0.72 -13.79
N SER A 130 -9.26 -1.11 -12.89
CA SER A 130 -10.56 -0.42 -12.73
C SER A 130 -10.44 1.03 -12.23
N LYS A 131 -9.28 1.40 -11.68
CA LYS A 131 -8.94 2.77 -11.27
C LYS A 131 -8.14 3.55 -12.30
N GLY A 132 -7.94 2.99 -13.49
CA GLY A 132 -7.21 3.63 -14.58
C GLY A 132 -5.70 3.40 -14.54
N PHE A 133 -5.20 2.50 -13.69
CA PHE A 133 -3.81 2.11 -13.76
C PHE A 133 -3.52 1.34 -15.05
N VAL A 134 -2.41 1.69 -15.69
CA VAL A 134 -1.88 1.06 -16.91
C VAL A 134 -0.50 0.49 -16.65
N GLU A 135 -0.08 -0.48 -17.44
CA GLU A 135 1.27 -1.05 -17.32
C GLU A 135 2.35 -0.02 -17.66
N THR A 136 3.51 -0.16 -17.01
CA THR A 136 4.68 0.71 -17.18
C THR A 136 5.96 -0.12 -17.05
N ASP A 137 7.08 0.46 -17.45
CA ASP A 137 8.39 -0.17 -17.25
C ASP A 137 8.73 -0.31 -15.76
N ALA A 138 9.57 -1.29 -15.45
CA ALA A 138 10.10 -1.47 -14.11
C ALA A 138 10.80 -0.18 -13.63
N TYR A 139 10.37 0.35 -12.49
CA TYR A 139 10.94 1.56 -11.88
C TYR A 139 11.76 1.26 -10.62
N VAL A 140 11.76 0.00 -10.19
CA VAL A 140 12.53 -0.51 -9.05
C VAL A 140 12.92 -1.95 -9.35
N TYR A 141 14.13 -2.34 -8.96
CA TYR A 141 14.55 -3.73 -9.01
C TYR A 141 13.68 -4.56 -8.06
N ASN A 142 13.04 -5.60 -8.59
CA ASN A 142 12.32 -6.57 -7.79
C ASN A 142 12.97 -7.95 -8.01
N PRO A 143 13.44 -8.64 -6.95
CA PRO A 143 14.06 -9.96 -7.07
C PRO A 143 13.07 -11.06 -7.46
N LEU A 144 11.76 -10.77 -7.45
CA LEU A 144 10.70 -11.70 -7.79
C LEU A 144 10.48 -11.72 -9.31
N ALA A 145 10.49 -12.91 -9.90
CA ALA A 145 10.43 -13.11 -11.35
C ALA A 145 9.07 -12.78 -11.99
N GLU A 146 8.01 -12.59 -11.20
CA GLU A 146 6.62 -12.49 -11.67
C GLU A 146 5.92 -11.23 -11.15
N VAL A 147 6.48 -10.07 -11.47
CA VAL A 147 5.98 -8.77 -11.02
C VAL A 147 5.51 -7.95 -12.21
N VAL A 148 4.32 -7.37 -12.09
CA VAL A 148 3.81 -6.36 -13.01
C VAL A 148 3.91 -4.98 -12.36
N TYR A 149 4.34 -4.01 -13.14
CA TYR A 149 4.45 -2.62 -12.73
C TYR A 149 3.33 -1.82 -13.38
N LEU A 150 2.61 -1.03 -12.58
CA LEU A 150 1.52 -0.20 -13.05
C LEU A 150 1.75 1.26 -12.65
N GLN A 151 1.17 2.18 -13.42
CA GLN A 151 1.12 3.60 -13.11
C GLN A 151 -0.25 4.22 -13.36
N LEU A 152 -0.52 5.31 -12.65
CA LEU A 152 -1.70 6.15 -12.81
C LEU A 152 -1.25 7.62 -12.90
N SER A 153 -1.74 8.33 -13.90
CA SER A 153 -1.67 9.81 -13.93
C SER A 153 -2.72 10.38 -12.99
N LEU A 154 -2.29 11.21 -12.05
CA LEU A 154 -3.12 11.77 -10.97
C LEU A 154 -3.74 13.11 -11.35
#